data_AF-A0A7X2D5B0-F1
#
_entry.id   AF-A0A7X2D5B0-F1
#
_cell.length_a   1.000
_cell.length_b   1.000
_cell.length_c   1.000
_cell.angle_alpha   90.00
_cell.angle_beta   90.00
_cell.angle_gamma   90.00
#
_symmetry.space_group_name_H-M   'P 1'
#
loop_
_entity.id
_entity.type
_entity.pdbx_description
1 polymer ?
#
loop_
_entity_poly.entity_id
_entity_poly.type
_entity_poly.pdbx_seq_one_letter_code
_entity_poly.pdbx_strand_id
1 'polypeptide(L)'
;MSPNRISWIAAGLLTVALGGPALALEDTPENRRAQAIRYEAAMPVRDTLETSTLRVARMLPREHRQDFIDFAMVRLDHAEIRSTVLVVLTETFTARELKAMADFFGSSVGRSVAGKMGVYTDRIMPLMMMSVQQAATAYARDHGAAPE
;
A
#
# COMPACT_ATOMS: atom_id res chain seq x y z
N MET A 1 61.76 48.38 -15.16
CA MET A 1 61.57 48.93 -13.79
C MET A 1 60.09 48.85 -13.45
N SER A 2 59.80 48.44 -12.22
CA SER A 2 58.51 48.03 -11.66
C SER A 2 57.58 49.25 -11.38
N PRO A 3 56.44 49.09 -10.70
CA PRO A 3 55.11 48.89 -11.27
C PRO A 3 54.15 50.01 -10.84
N ASN A 4 52.89 50.02 -11.30
CA ASN A 4 51.82 50.68 -10.53
C ASN A 4 50.58 49.80 -10.46
N ARG A 5 50.23 49.49 -9.21
CA ARG A 5 49.08 48.72 -8.77
C ARG A 5 47.92 49.69 -8.54
N ILE A 6 46.77 49.45 -9.16
CA ILE A 6 45.49 49.99 -8.70
C ILE A 6 44.49 48.84 -8.70
N SER A 7 44.16 48.39 -7.49
CA SER A 7 43.07 47.47 -7.20
C SER A 7 41.75 48.05 -7.71
N TRP A 8 40.95 47.24 -8.40
CA TRP A 8 39.50 47.42 -8.41
C TRP A 8 38.82 46.14 -7.92
N ILE A 9 37.84 46.43 -7.07
CA ILE A 9 37.10 45.57 -6.17
C ILE A 9 36.17 44.61 -6.93
N ALA A 10 36.15 43.38 -6.42
CA ALA A 10 35.07 42.39 -6.40
C ALA A 10 33.74 42.71 -7.11
N ALA A 11 33.31 41.77 -7.95
CA ALA A 11 31.89 41.49 -8.15
C ALA A 11 31.70 39.95 -8.17
N GLY A 12 31.70 39.35 -6.97
CA GLY A 12 31.24 37.98 -6.78
C GLY A 12 29.71 37.96 -6.92
N LEU A 13 29.22 37.42 -8.04
CA LEU A 13 27.79 37.18 -8.24
C LEU A 13 27.39 35.98 -7.37
N LEU A 14 26.96 36.27 -6.13
CA LEU A 14 26.37 35.27 -5.24
C LEU A 14 24.97 34.93 -5.78
N THR A 15 24.87 33.90 -6.61
CA THR A 15 23.58 33.26 -6.93
C THR A 15 23.05 32.60 -5.67
N VAL A 16 22.20 33.31 -4.93
CA VAL A 16 21.34 32.71 -3.92
C VAL A 16 20.35 31.82 -4.66
N ALA A 17 20.60 30.51 -4.66
CA ALA A 17 19.59 29.53 -5.00
C ALA A 17 18.48 29.66 -3.96
N LEU A 18 17.41 30.38 -4.31
CA LEU A 18 16.14 30.36 -3.60
C LEU A 18 15.59 28.94 -3.70
N GLY A 19 16.02 28.06 -2.79
CA GLY A 19 15.30 26.84 -2.47
C GLY A 19 13.97 27.25 -1.86
N GLY A 20 12.96 27.49 -2.72
CA GLY A 20 11.59 27.68 -2.25
C GLY A 20 11.20 26.52 -1.35
N PRO A 21 10.37 26.74 -0.31
CA PRO A 21 9.88 25.64 0.48
C PRO A 21 9.24 24.65 -0.50
N ALA A 22 9.71 23.40 -0.50
CA ALA A 22 8.99 22.34 -1.18
C ALA A 22 7.57 22.39 -0.63
N LEU A 23 6.62 22.93 -1.42
CA LEU A 23 5.25 23.15 -0.96
C LEU A 23 4.72 21.78 -0.56
N ALA A 24 4.64 21.56 0.74
CA ALA A 24 4.08 20.34 1.28
C ALA A 24 2.63 20.27 0.79
N LEU A 25 2.23 19.12 0.23
CA LEU A 25 0.88 18.94 -0.24
C LEU A 25 -0.10 19.23 0.91
N GLU A 26 -0.96 20.23 0.71
CA GLU A 26 -1.96 20.64 1.70
C GLU A 26 -2.95 19.50 1.95
N ASP A 27 -3.36 19.36 3.21
CA ASP A 27 -4.26 18.31 3.63
C ASP A 27 -5.73 18.72 3.49
N THR A 28 -6.17 18.90 2.25
CA THR A 28 -7.56 19.23 1.91
C THR A 28 -8.35 17.99 1.47
N PRO A 29 -9.69 17.98 1.58
CA PRO A 29 -10.52 16.89 1.08
C PRO A 29 -10.25 16.56 -0.40
N GLU A 30 -10.04 17.57 -1.22
CA GLU A 30 -9.76 17.43 -2.66
C GLU A 30 -8.42 16.75 -2.89
N ASN A 31 -7.38 17.17 -2.17
CA ASN A 31 -6.05 16.58 -2.27
C ASN A 31 -6.06 15.13 -1.76
N ARG A 32 -6.74 14.83 -0.65
CA ARG A 32 -6.93 13.46 -0.18
C ARG A 32 -7.62 12.61 -1.24
N ARG A 33 -8.74 13.09 -1.81
CA ARG A 33 -9.47 12.37 -2.85
C ARG A 33 -8.61 12.08 -4.07
N ALA A 34 -7.87 13.08 -4.55
CA ALA A 34 -6.99 12.94 -5.70
C ALA A 34 -5.88 11.89 -5.45
N GLN A 35 -5.25 11.91 -4.27
CA GLN A 35 -4.19 10.96 -3.94
C GLN A 35 -4.73 9.55 -3.65
N ALA A 36 -5.93 9.43 -3.05
CA ALA A 36 -6.61 8.14 -2.88
C ALA A 36 -6.92 7.47 -4.23
N ILE A 37 -7.35 8.24 -5.25
CA ILE A 37 -7.55 7.73 -6.61
C ILE A 37 -6.21 7.25 -7.20
N ARG A 38 -5.13 8.01 -7.02
CA ARG A 38 -3.80 7.59 -7.49
C ARG A 38 -3.35 6.30 -6.81
N TYR A 39 -3.58 6.16 -5.51
CA TYR A 39 -3.25 4.95 -4.77
C TYR A 39 -4.10 3.76 -5.26
N GLU A 40 -5.40 3.94 -5.42
CA GLU A 40 -6.28 2.87 -5.92
C GLU A 40 -5.93 2.45 -7.35
N ALA A 41 -5.50 3.38 -8.20
CA ALA A 41 -4.97 3.02 -9.53
C ALA A 41 -3.67 2.19 -9.47
N ALA A 42 -2.85 2.40 -8.43
CA ALA A 42 -1.62 1.63 -8.22
C ALA A 42 -1.88 0.28 -7.52
N MET A 43 -2.91 0.21 -6.68
CA MET A 43 -3.37 -0.98 -5.95
C MET A 43 -4.87 -1.19 -6.17
N PRO A 44 -5.29 -1.70 -7.34
CA PRO A 44 -6.70 -1.79 -7.68
C PRO A 44 -7.46 -2.69 -6.72
N VAL A 45 -8.59 -2.19 -6.22
CA VAL A 45 -9.49 -2.97 -5.35
C VAL A 45 -9.99 -4.21 -6.09
N ARG A 46 -10.23 -4.07 -7.40
CA ARG A 46 -10.63 -5.17 -8.29
C ARG A 46 -9.65 -6.33 -8.26
N ASP A 47 -8.35 -6.06 -8.31
CA ASP A 47 -7.31 -7.11 -8.31
C ASP A 47 -7.27 -7.85 -6.97
N THR A 48 -7.53 -7.12 -5.88
CA THR A 48 -7.66 -7.69 -4.52
C THR A 48 -8.89 -8.59 -4.41
N LEU A 49 -10.03 -8.16 -4.95
CA LEU A 49 -11.25 -8.96 -5.00
C LEU A 49 -11.05 -10.22 -5.84
N GLU A 50 -10.47 -10.10 -7.03
CA GLU A 50 -10.19 -11.23 -7.92
C GLU A 50 -9.26 -12.26 -7.25
N THR A 51 -8.18 -11.80 -6.62
CA THR A 51 -7.25 -12.67 -5.87
C THR A 51 -7.96 -13.39 -4.72
N SER A 52 -8.86 -12.69 -4.02
CA SER A 52 -9.65 -13.25 -2.91
C SER A 52 -10.66 -14.29 -3.41
N THR A 53 -11.36 -14.01 -4.52
CA THR A 53 -12.26 -14.94 -5.19
C THR A 53 -11.52 -16.21 -5.59
N LEU A 54 -10.33 -16.09 -6.19
CA LEU A 54 -9.49 -17.24 -6.53
C LEU A 54 -9.07 -18.05 -5.30
N ARG A 55 -8.81 -17.39 -4.17
CA ARG A 55 -8.47 -18.07 -2.90
C ARG A 55 -9.63 -18.91 -2.39
N VAL A 56 -10.85 -18.35 -2.39
CA VAL A 56 -12.07 -19.07 -2.00
C VAL A 56 -12.36 -20.22 -2.97
N ALA A 57 -12.23 -19.97 -4.28
CA ALA A 57 -12.44 -21.00 -5.30
C ALA A 57 -11.55 -22.24 -5.09
N ARG A 58 -10.31 -22.06 -4.62
CA ARG A 58 -9.40 -23.20 -4.32
C ARG A 58 -9.90 -24.10 -3.19
N MET A 59 -10.80 -23.63 -2.34
CA MET A 59 -11.43 -24.40 -1.26
C MET A 59 -12.60 -25.26 -1.76
N LEU A 60 -13.07 -25.06 -2.99
CA LEU A 60 -14.16 -25.82 -3.61
C LEU A 60 -13.63 -27.03 -4.40
N PRO A 61 -14.49 -28.05 -4.66
CA PRO A 61 -14.22 -29.10 -5.65
C PRO A 61 -13.84 -28.51 -7.01
N ARG A 62 -12.97 -29.18 -7.76
CA ARG A 62 -12.33 -28.62 -8.97
C ARG A 62 -13.35 -28.21 -10.03
N GLU A 63 -14.40 -29.00 -10.18
CA GLU A 63 -15.51 -28.84 -11.10
C GLU A 63 -16.35 -27.58 -10.84
N HIS A 64 -16.36 -27.05 -9.62
CA HIS A 64 -17.17 -25.87 -9.25
C HIS A 64 -16.39 -24.56 -9.24
N ARG A 65 -15.06 -24.61 -9.41
CA ARG A 65 -14.21 -23.43 -9.18
C ARG A 65 -14.48 -22.31 -10.17
N GLN A 66 -14.54 -22.65 -11.46
CA GLN A 66 -14.75 -21.66 -12.51
C GLN A 66 -16.14 -21.03 -12.42
N ASP A 67 -17.18 -21.87 -12.27
CA ASP A 67 -18.56 -21.41 -12.10
C ASP A 67 -18.70 -20.45 -10.91
N PHE A 68 -18.03 -20.75 -9.79
CA PHE A 68 -18.00 -19.85 -8.63
C PHE A 68 -17.28 -18.54 -8.94
N ILE A 69 -16.13 -18.57 -9.62
CA ILE A 69 -15.38 -17.35 -9.98
C ILE A 69 -16.27 -16.46 -10.85
N ASP A 70 -16.87 -17.02 -11.90
CA ASP A 70 -17.70 -16.27 -12.83
C ASP A 70 -18.94 -15.69 -12.12
N PHE A 71 -19.61 -16.51 -11.29
CA PHE A 71 -20.73 -16.07 -10.47
C PHE A 71 -20.34 -14.93 -9.52
N ALA A 72 -19.24 -15.08 -8.77
CA ALA A 72 -18.78 -14.09 -7.81
C ALA A 72 -18.41 -12.78 -8.51
N MET A 73 -17.70 -12.84 -9.63
CA MET A 73 -17.28 -11.65 -10.35
C MET A 73 -18.45 -10.84 -10.92
N VAL A 74 -19.56 -11.49 -11.28
CA VAL A 74 -20.81 -10.82 -11.68
C VAL A 74 -21.59 -10.29 -10.48
N ARG A 75 -21.58 -11.00 -9.35
CA ARG A 75 -22.43 -10.69 -8.20
C ARG A 75 -21.87 -9.61 -7.27
N LEU A 76 -20.55 -9.45 -7.25
CA LEU A 76 -19.86 -8.40 -6.48
C LEU A 76 -20.18 -7.02 -7.07
N ASP A 77 -20.63 -6.10 -6.22
CA ASP A 77 -20.77 -4.69 -6.61
C ASP A 77 -19.41 -3.99 -6.55
N HIS A 78 -18.63 -4.13 -7.62
CA HIS A 78 -17.29 -3.55 -7.72
C HIS A 78 -17.32 -2.01 -7.58
N ALA A 79 -18.41 -1.36 -8.01
CA ALA A 79 -18.52 0.10 -7.97
C ALA A 79 -18.77 0.59 -6.53
N GLU A 80 -19.70 -0.04 -5.82
CA GLU A 80 -19.99 0.26 -4.42
C GLU A 80 -18.78 -0.01 -3.53
N ILE A 81 -18.12 -1.15 -3.70
CA ILE A 81 -16.92 -1.50 -2.92
C ILE A 81 -15.80 -0.48 -3.19
N ARG A 82 -15.53 -0.16 -4.47
CA ARG A 82 -14.50 0.83 -4.81
C ARG A 82 -14.84 2.21 -4.24
N SER A 83 -16.10 2.65 -4.34
CA SER A 83 -16.55 3.91 -3.76
C SER A 83 -16.29 3.96 -2.26
N THR A 84 -16.66 2.88 -1.56
CA THR A 84 -16.45 2.74 -0.10
C THR A 84 -14.98 2.78 0.26
N VAL A 85 -14.12 2.05 -0.46
CA VAL A 85 -12.66 2.09 -0.23
C VAL A 85 -12.11 3.50 -0.38
N LEU A 86 -12.54 4.23 -1.41
CA LEU A 86 -12.08 5.60 -1.64
C LEU A 86 -12.53 6.55 -0.53
N VAL A 87 -13.74 6.41 0.01
CA VAL A 87 -14.21 7.17 1.18
C VAL A 87 -13.32 6.86 2.39
N VAL A 88 -13.20 5.58 2.75
CA VAL A 88 -12.42 5.15 3.92
C VAL A 88 -10.95 5.59 3.83
N LEU A 89 -10.34 5.54 2.64
CA LEU A 89 -8.99 6.04 2.40
C LEU A 89 -8.87 7.54 2.75
N THR A 90 -9.83 8.35 2.32
CA THR A 90 -9.80 9.80 2.57
C THR A 90 -10.14 10.20 4.01
N GLU A 91 -10.87 9.35 4.72
CA GLU A 91 -11.17 9.53 6.15
C GLU A 91 -10.01 9.08 7.04
N THR A 92 -9.27 8.05 6.61
CA THR A 92 -8.20 7.43 7.41
C THR A 92 -6.85 8.12 7.24
N PHE A 93 -6.52 8.56 6.03
CA PHE A 93 -5.18 9.04 5.69
C PHE A 93 -5.18 10.51 5.25
N THR A 94 -4.11 11.22 5.58
CA THR A 94 -3.85 12.57 5.09
C THR A 94 -3.45 12.55 3.61
N ALA A 95 -3.53 13.71 2.94
CA ALA A 95 -3.14 13.84 1.55
C ALA A 95 -1.67 13.44 1.30
N ARG A 96 -0.77 13.75 2.25
CA ARG A 96 0.65 13.39 2.13
C ARG A 96 0.89 11.89 2.27
N GLU A 97 0.19 11.22 3.17
CA GLU A 97 0.28 9.76 3.34
C GLU A 97 -0.25 9.04 2.10
N LEU A 98 -1.42 9.44 1.61
CA LEU A 98 -1.98 8.90 0.36
C LEU A 98 -1.06 9.14 -0.83
N LYS A 99 -0.42 10.33 -0.92
CA LYS A 99 0.59 10.60 -1.94
C LYS A 99 1.77 9.65 -1.82
N ALA A 100 2.31 9.47 -0.60
CA ALA A 100 3.45 8.58 -0.38
C ALA A 100 3.11 7.13 -0.73
N MET A 101 1.91 6.66 -0.36
CA MET A 101 1.40 5.34 -0.73
C MET A 101 1.30 5.21 -2.26
N ALA A 102 0.66 6.18 -2.93
CA ALA A 102 0.51 6.17 -4.38
C ALA A 102 1.85 6.20 -5.11
N ASP A 103 2.81 7.01 -4.65
CA ASP A 103 4.14 7.12 -5.26
C ASP A 103 4.94 5.82 -5.06
N PHE A 104 4.90 5.23 -3.86
CA PHE A 104 5.56 3.97 -3.59
C PHE A 104 4.96 2.85 -4.42
N PHE A 105 3.67 2.57 -4.28
CA PHE A 105 3.00 1.46 -4.98
C PHE A 105 2.89 1.69 -6.49
N GLY A 106 2.97 2.93 -6.98
CA GLY A 106 3.07 3.23 -8.42
C GLY A 106 4.45 2.96 -9.02
N SER A 107 5.52 2.94 -8.21
CA SER A 107 6.88 2.66 -8.68
C SER A 107 7.06 1.20 -9.12
N SER A 108 8.09 0.93 -9.93
CA SER A 108 8.44 -0.45 -10.32
C SER A 108 8.79 -1.31 -9.11
N VAL A 109 9.52 -0.75 -8.14
CA VAL A 109 9.90 -1.42 -6.90
C VAL A 109 8.68 -1.69 -6.04
N GLY A 110 7.82 -0.70 -5.79
CA GLY A 110 6.63 -0.87 -4.96
C GLY A 110 5.64 -1.89 -5.53
N ARG A 111 5.43 -1.92 -6.85
CA ARG A 111 4.66 -3.00 -7.50
C ARG A 111 5.29 -4.37 -7.29
N SER A 112 6.62 -4.47 -7.44
CA SER A 112 7.32 -5.73 -7.15
C SER A 112 7.19 -6.13 -5.68
N VAL A 113 7.24 -5.18 -4.74
CA VAL A 113 7.04 -5.44 -3.31
C VAL A 113 5.63 -5.92 -3.06
N ALA A 114 4.60 -5.25 -3.58
CA ALA A 114 3.20 -5.65 -3.41
C ALA A 114 2.95 -7.10 -3.84
N GLY A 115 3.45 -7.49 -5.02
CA GLY A 115 3.33 -8.87 -5.50
C GLY A 115 4.06 -9.90 -4.61
N LYS A 116 5.25 -9.55 -4.10
CA LYS A 116 6.03 -10.44 -3.21
C LYS A 116 5.44 -10.52 -1.80
N MET A 117 4.82 -9.47 -1.30
CA MET A 117 4.19 -9.45 0.02
C MET A 117 3.04 -10.46 0.10
N GLY A 118 2.25 -10.64 -0.96
CA GLY A 118 1.23 -11.69 -1.01
C GLY A 118 1.83 -13.10 -0.83
N VAL A 119 2.90 -13.40 -1.58
CA VAL A 119 3.61 -14.69 -1.47
C VAL A 119 4.26 -14.88 -0.10
N TYR A 120 4.85 -13.82 0.45
CA TYR A 120 5.42 -13.83 1.79
C TYR A 120 4.36 -14.17 2.84
N THR A 121 3.23 -13.45 2.83
CA THR A 121 2.11 -13.66 3.74
C THR A 121 1.54 -15.07 3.63
N ASP A 122 1.31 -15.56 2.42
CA ASP A 122 0.76 -16.91 2.19
C ASP A 122 1.70 -18.03 2.71
N ARG A 123 3.01 -17.77 2.81
CA ARG A 123 3.99 -18.70 3.40
C ARG A 123 4.10 -18.60 4.91
N ILE A 124 4.06 -17.39 5.46
CA ILE A 124 4.33 -17.16 6.89
C ILE A 124 3.08 -17.32 7.77
N MET A 125 1.89 -16.95 7.27
CA MET A 125 0.65 -16.99 8.07
C MET A 125 0.33 -18.40 8.60
N PRO A 126 0.40 -19.49 7.80
CA PRO A 126 0.13 -20.84 8.31
C PRO A 126 1.12 -21.26 9.40
N LEU A 127 2.41 -20.89 9.25
CA LEU A 127 3.43 -21.16 10.25
C LEU A 127 3.12 -20.44 11.57
N MET A 128 2.77 -19.15 11.51
CA MET A 128 2.40 -18.39 12.70
C MET A 128 1.17 -18.98 13.40
N MET A 129 0.11 -19.33 12.66
CA MET A 129 -1.08 -19.97 13.22
C MET A 129 -0.76 -21.31 13.87
N MET A 130 0.07 -22.14 13.24
CA MET A 130 0.53 -23.41 13.81
C MET A 130 1.31 -23.21 15.10
N SER A 131 2.23 -22.24 15.15
CA SER A 131 3.02 -21.94 16.34
C SER A 131 2.14 -21.48 17.52
N VAL A 132 1.13 -20.64 17.26
CA VAL A 132 0.16 -20.24 18.29
C VAL A 132 -0.65 -21.44 18.78
N GLN A 133 -1.12 -22.30 17.87
CA GLN A 133 -1.87 -23.50 18.23
C GLN A 133 -1.02 -24.47 19.08
N GLN A 134 0.26 -24.62 18.75
CA GLN A 134 1.20 -25.43 19.54
C GLN A 134 1.38 -24.87 20.94
N ALA A 135 1.52 -23.55 21.08
CA ALA A 135 1.64 -22.89 22.38
C ALA A 135 0.35 -23.07 23.23
N ALA A 136 -0.83 -22.88 22.62
CA ALA A 136 -2.11 -23.10 23.29
C ALA A 136 -2.27 -24.56 23.76
N THR A 137 -1.89 -25.52 22.92
CA THR A 137 -1.92 -26.95 23.26
C THR A 137 -0.94 -27.31 24.38
N ALA A 138 0.24 -26.69 24.40
CA ALA A 138 1.19 -26.87 25.50
C ALA A 138 0.64 -26.32 26.81
N TYR A 139 0.11 -25.08 26.80
CA TYR A 139 -0.52 -24.46 27.97
C TYR A 139 -1.65 -25.32 28.54
N ALA A 140 -2.55 -25.80 27.67
CA ALA A 140 -3.66 -26.68 28.01
C ALA A 140 -3.22 -27.95 28.74
N ARG A 141 -2.17 -28.61 28.23
CA ARG A 141 -1.59 -29.81 28.86
C ARG A 141 -0.99 -29.51 30.23
N ASP A 142 -0.30 -28.39 30.37
CA ASP A 142 0.42 -28.05 31.59
C ASP A 142 -0.51 -27.51 32.70
N HIS A 143 -1.67 -26.95 32.34
CA HIS A 143 -2.57 -26.25 33.27
C HIS A 143 -3.97 -26.85 33.38
N GLY A 144 -4.22 -28.00 32.75
CA GLY A 144 -5.52 -28.69 32.82
C GLY A 144 -6.68 -27.95 32.15
N ALA A 145 -6.39 -26.94 31.33
CA ALA A 145 -7.37 -26.25 30.51
C ALA A 145 -7.55 -27.06 29.21
N ALA A 146 -8.46 -28.03 29.18
CA ALA A 146 -8.73 -28.76 27.95
C ALA A 146 -9.22 -27.79 26.86
N PRO A 147 -8.69 -27.85 25.63
CA PRO A 147 -9.32 -27.17 24.50
C PRO A 147 -10.65 -27.88 24.23
N GLU A 148 -11.76 -27.14 24.26
CA GLU A 148 -13.06 -27.60 23.75
C GLU A 148 -13.02 -27.83 22.24
#